data_AF-A0A3B9S1Z9-F1
#
_entry.id   AF-A0A3B9S1Z9-F1
#
_cell.length_a   1.000
_cell.length_b   1.000
_cell.length_c   1.000
_cell.angle_alpha   90.00
_cell.angle_beta   90.00
_cell.angle_gamma   90.00
#
_symmetry.space_group_name_H-M   'P 1'
#
loop_
_entity.id
_entity.type
_entity.pdbx_description
1 polymer ?
#
loop_
_entity_poly.entity_id
_entity_poly.type
_entity_poly.pdbx_seq_one_letter_code
_entity_poly.pdbx_strand_id
1 'polypeptide(L)' 'VGEGHFKSLSEVPTHAITLTIPALLAPKTILCIVPEKRKAEAVRSCLNEPVSEKTPGSILRTLKHASLYLDSESSASLET' A
#
# COMPACT_ATOMS: atom_id res chain seq x y z
N VAL A 1 -6.47 5.31 17.71
CA VAL A 1 -7.87 5.12 17.24
C VAL A 1 -7.86 4.46 15.87
N GLY A 2 -8.86 3.63 15.56
CA GLY A 2 -8.75 2.58 14.54
C GLY A 2 -8.09 1.34 15.16
N GLU A 3 -6.84 1.06 14.82
CA GLU A 3 -6.08 -0.12 15.26
C GLU A 3 -5.63 -0.11 16.74
N GLY A 4 -6.27 0.70 17.60
CA GLY A 4 -6.01 0.70 19.05
C GLY A 4 -4.76 1.46 19.53
N HIS A 5 -3.90 1.97 18.65
CA HIS A 5 -2.61 2.61 19.02
C HIS A 5 -2.72 3.92 19.84
N PHE A 6 -3.89 4.56 19.88
CA PHE A 6 -4.12 5.84 20.59
C PHE A 6 -5.52 5.82 21.20
N LYS A 7 -5.71 6.40 22.39
CA LYS A 7 -6.97 6.37 23.13
C LYS A 7 -8.03 7.28 22.50
N SER A 8 -7.61 8.37 21.89
CA SER A 8 -8.50 9.33 21.22
C SER A 8 -7.81 9.95 20.00
N LEU A 9 -8.60 10.62 19.14
CA LEU A 9 -8.06 11.27 17.93
C LEU A 9 -7.12 12.43 18.28
N SER A 10 -7.37 13.11 19.40
CA SER A 10 -6.53 14.22 19.88
C SER A 10 -5.12 13.77 20.28
N GLU A 11 -4.91 12.48 20.52
CA GLU A 11 -3.59 11.92 20.83
C GLU A 11 -2.79 11.53 19.56
N VAL A 12 -3.40 11.56 18.37
CA VAL A 12 -2.72 11.19 17.12
C VAL A 12 -1.81 12.34 16.66
N PRO A 13 -0.50 12.11 16.45
CA PRO A 13 0.40 13.13 15.92
C PRO A 13 -0.06 13.64 14.55
N THR A 14 0.04 14.96 14.33
CA THR A 14 -0.40 15.60 13.08
C THR A 14 0.63 15.53 11.96
N HIS A 15 1.87 15.13 12.27
CA HIS A 15 2.98 15.07 11.33
C HIS A 15 3.72 13.74 11.48
N ALA A 16 4.28 13.26 10.37
CA ALA A 16 5.10 12.07 10.32
C ALA A 16 6.36 12.33 9.50
N ILE A 17 7.42 11.60 9.80
CA ILE A 17 8.63 11.53 8.98
C ILE A 17 8.51 10.28 8.10
N THR A 18 8.71 10.43 6.80
CA THR A 18 8.63 9.35 5.83
C THR A 18 9.80 9.42 4.85
N LEU A 19 10.05 8.33 4.13
CA LEU A 19 10.93 8.32 2.98
C LEU A 19 10.24 8.99 1.79
N THR A 20 11.02 9.68 0.96
CA THR A 20 10.54 10.15 -0.34
C THR A 20 10.32 8.96 -1.28
N ILE A 21 9.49 9.15 -2.32
CA ILE A 21 9.24 8.09 -3.32
C ILE A 21 10.55 7.57 -3.95
N PRO A 22 11.49 8.41 -4.41
CA PRO A 22 12.77 7.90 -4.93
C PRO A 22 13.55 7.05 -3.92
N ALA A 23 13.54 7.41 -2.64
CA ALA A 23 14.21 6.63 -1.59
C ALA A 23 13.49 5.30 -1.31
N LEU A 24 12.15 5.28 -1.36
CA LEU A 24 11.34 4.07 -1.19
C LEU A 24 11.55 3.05 -2.34
N LEU A 25 11.84 3.54 -3.55
CA LEU A 25 12.03 2.71 -4.76
C LEU A 25 13.51 2.30 -4.99
N ALA A 26 14.45 2.83 -4.21
CA ALA A 26 15.88 2.53 -4.32
C ALA A 26 16.34 1.13 -3.87
N PRO A 27 15.66 0.41 -2.95
CA PRO A 27 16.10 -0.91 -2.51
C PRO A 27 16.21 -1.93 -3.66
N LYS A 28 17.14 -2.89 -3.54
CA LYS A 28 17.32 -3.97 -4.53
C LYS A 28 16.14 -4.95 -4.61
N THR A 29 15.33 -5.00 -3.56
CA THR A 29 14.17 -5.90 -3.45
C THR A 29 13.12 -5.23 -2.59
N ILE A 30 11.87 -5.24 -3.04
CA ILE A 30 10.73 -4.65 -2.34
C ILE A 30 9.66 -5.73 -2.15
N LEU A 31 9.23 -5.93 -0.91
CA LEU A 31 8.15 -6.85 -0.56
C LEU A 31 6.95 -6.03 -0.08
N CYS A 32 5.86 -6.11 -0.83
CA CYS A 32 4.60 -5.45 -0.50
C CYS A 32 3.64 -6.50 0.08
N ILE A 33 3.41 -6.46 1.38
CA ILE A 33 2.58 -7.44 2.10
C ILE A 33 1.27 -6.75 2.47
N VAL A 34 0.16 -7.20 1.90
CA VAL A 34 -1.13 -6.48 1.99
C VAL A 34 -2.25 -7.45 2.37
N PRO A 35 -2.40 -7.80 3.66
CA PRO A 35 -3.45 -8.71 4.11
C PRO A 35 -4.79 -7.98 4.32
N GLU A 36 -5.85 -8.73 4.60
CA GLU A 36 -7.20 -8.29 5.02
C GLU A 36 -8.08 -7.71 3.90
N LYS A 37 -9.37 -8.06 3.99
CA LYS A 37 -10.43 -7.64 3.06
C LYS A 37 -10.52 -6.14 2.82
N ARG A 38 -10.27 -5.30 3.85
CA ARG A 38 -10.39 -3.82 3.73
C ARG A 38 -9.43 -3.22 2.70
N LYS A 39 -8.41 -3.97 2.25
CA LYS A 39 -7.41 -3.53 1.29
C LYS A 39 -7.71 -3.98 -0.15
N ALA A 40 -8.75 -4.80 -0.38
CA ALA A 40 -9.01 -5.43 -1.67
C ALA A 40 -9.21 -4.44 -2.84
N GLU A 41 -9.98 -3.38 -2.64
CA GLU A 41 -10.15 -2.37 -3.69
C GLU A 41 -8.87 -1.58 -3.94
N ALA A 42 -8.11 -1.24 -2.89
CA ALA A 42 -6.82 -0.58 -3.05
C ALA A 42 -5.83 -1.44 -3.84
N VAL A 43 -5.84 -2.76 -3.63
CA VAL A 43 -5.05 -3.73 -4.39
C VAL A 43 -5.49 -3.75 -5.86
N ARG A 44 -6.80 -3.84 -6.13
CA ARG A 44 -7.35 -3.78 -7.50
C ARG A 44 -6.95 -2.49 -8.22
N SER A 45 -7.15 -1.33 -7.59
CA SER A 45 -6.77 -0.04 -8.17
C SER A 45 -5.25 0.04 -8.39
N CYS A 46 -4.44 -0.41 -7.43
CA CYS A 46 -2.99 -0.45 -7.54
C CYS A 46 -2.52 -1.26 -8.75
N LEU A 47 -3.19 -2.37 -9.06
CA LEU A 47 -2.84 -3.26 -10.17
C LEU A 47 -3.40 -2.80 -11.53
N ASN A 48 -4.56 -2.16 -11.56
CA ASN A 48 -5.31 -1.94 -12.81
C ASN A 48 -5.46 -0.46 -13.26
N GLU A 49 -5.39 0.51 -12.35
CA GLU A 49 -5.54 1.94 -12.72
C GLU A 49 -4.23 2.54 -13.24
N PRO A 50 -4.21 3.70 -13.92
CA PRO A 50 -2.98 4.36 -14.34
C PRO A 50 -2.01 4.66 -13.19
N VAL A 51 -0.71 4.68 -13.49
CA VAL A 51 0.30 5.12 -12.51
C VAL A 51 0.06 6.58 -12.17
N SER A 52 -0.28 6.89 -10.91
CA SER A 52 -0.59 8.26 -10.49
C SER A 52 -0.50 8.45 -8.98
N GLU A 53 -0.41 9.71 -8.55
CA GLU A 53 -0.43 10.11 -7.13
C GLU A 53 -1.77 9.82 -6.44
N LYS A 54 -2.86 9.63 -7.20
CA LYS A 54 -4.16 9.20 -6.64
C LYS A 54 -4.13 7.77 -6.12
N THR A 55 -3.25 6.94 -6.69
CA THR A 55 -3.09 5.53 -6.34
C THR A 55 -1.60 5.26 -6.10
N PRO A 56 -1.00 5.72 -4.99
CA PRO A 56 0.47 5.76 -4.83
C PRO A 56 1.18 4.44 -5.04
N GLY A 57 0.59 3.31 -4.62
CA GLY A 57 1.16 1.98 -4.81
C GLY A 57 1.38 1.59 -6.28
N SER A 58 0.64 2.21 -7.21
CA SER A 58 0.70 1.92 -8.65
C SER A 58 2.09 2.13 -9.27
N ILE A 59 2.93 2.98 -8.66
CA ILE A 59 4.32 3.22 -9.10
C ILE A 59 5.18 1.96 -9.00
N LEU A 60 4.87 1.04 -8.08
CA LEU A 60 5.62 -0.19 -7.87
C LEU A 60 5.58 -1.12 -9.09
N ARG A 61 4.54 -1.04 -9.93
CA ARG A 61 4.45 -1.80 -11.19
C ARG A 61 5.53 -1.42 -12.21
N THR A 62 6.18 -0.27 -12.03
CA THR A 62 7.31 0.15 -12.87
C THR A 62 8.61 -0.58 -12.51
N LEU A 63 8.64 -1.28 -11.38
CA LEU A 63 9.82 -1.96 -10.85
C LEU A 63 9.75 -3.46 -11.09
N LYS A 64 10.79 -4.03 -11.68
CA LYS A 64 10.91 -5.50 -11.86
C LYS A 64 11.26 -6.27 -10.58
N HIS A 65 11.63 -5.56 -9.50
CA HIS A 65 12.12 -6.13 -8.25
C HIS A 65 11.18 -5.88 -7.06
N ALA A 66 9.93 -5.52 -7.35
CA ALA A 66 8.86 -5.43 -6.36
C ALA A 66 7.94 -6.66 -6.48
N SER A 67 7.62 -7.27 -5.34
CA SER A 67 6.72 -8.42 -5.26
C SER A 67 5.55 -8.12 -4.32
N LEU A 68 4.34 -8.38 -4.79
CA LEU A 68 3.10 -8.18 -4.04
C LEU A 68 2.60 -9.52 -3.48
N TYR A 69 2.41 -9.57 -2.17
CA TYR A 69 1.92 -10.73 -1.43
C TYR A 69 0.54 -10.41 -0.85
N LEU A 70 -0.45 -11.19 -1.30
CA LEU A 70 -1.86 -11.04 -0.96
C LEU A 70 -2.35 -12.32 -0.29
N ASP A 71 -3.28 -12.17 0.65
CA ASP A 71 -4.13 -13.26 1.09
C ASP A 71 -5.41 -13.33 0.23
N SER A 72 -6.24 -14.34 0.46
CA SER A 72 -7.49 -14.52 -0.29
C SER A 72 -8.47 -13.36 -0.11
N GLU A 73 -8.43 -12.67 1.02
CA GLU A 73 -9.36 -11.57 1.31
C GLU A 73 -8.95 -10.27 0.59
N SER A 74 -7.66 -9.97 0.59
CA SER A 74 -7.07 -8.80 -0.07
C SER A 74 -6.99 -8.96 -1.59
N SER A 75 -7.06 -10.18 -2.13
CA SER A 75 -7.19 -10.44 -3.56
C SER A 75 -8.63 -10.51 -4.07
N ALA A 76 -9.64 -10.37 -3.19
CA ALA A 76 -11.03 -10.68 -3.51
C ALA A 76 -11.67 -9.80 -4.61
N SER A 77 -11.10 -8.62 -4.88
CA SER A 77 -11.56 -7.69 -5.93
C SER A 77 -10.80 -7.84 -7.26
N LEU A 78 -9.93 -8.83 -7.40
CA LEU A 78 -9.21 -9.12 -8.65
C LEU A 78 -10.03 -10.07 -9.52
N GLU A 79 -10.06 -9.80 -10.82
CA GLU A 79 -10.62 -10.73 -11.80
C GLU A 79 -9.60 -11.86 -12.03
N THR A 80 -10.05 -13.11 -11.90
CA THR A 80 -9.30 -14.33 -12.23
C THR A 80 -9.38 -14.67 -13.71
#